data_AF-A0A965S5Q4-F1
#
_entry.id   AF-A0A965S5Q4-F1
#
_cell.length_a   1.000
_cell.length_b   1.000
_cell.length_c   1.000
_cell.angle_alpha   90.00
_cell.angle_beta   90.00
_cell.angle_gamma   90.00
#
_symmetry.space_group_name_H-M   'P 1'
#
loop_
_entity.id
_entity.type
_entity.pdbx_description
1 polymer ?
#
loop_
_entity_poly.entity_id
_entity_poly.type
_entity_poly.pdbx_seq_one_letter_code
_entity_poly.pdbx_strand_id
1 'polypeptide(L)' 'DIVLDPFMGSGTTGLMALRNDRKFVGIELSVEYYNMSKMRIQCAKRGKLW' A
#
# COMPACT_ATOMS: atom_id res chain seq x y z
N ASP A 1 10.07 -4.13 -11.73
CA ASP A 1 8.87 -4.99 -11.68
C ASP A 1 7.72 -4.27 -10.97
N ILE A 2 6.47 -4.68 -11.20
CA ILE A 2 5.26 -4.06 -10.65
C ILE A 2 4.42 -5.13 -9.93
N VAL A 3 4.09 -4.88 -8.66
CA VAL A 3 3.16 -5.71 -7.88
C VAL A 3 1.75 -5.16 -8.01
N LEU A 4 0.80 -6.00 -8.44
CA LEU A 4 -0.62 -5.69 -8.48
C LEU A 4 -1.34 -6.42 -7.35
N ASP A 5 -2.14 -5.68 -6.58
CA ASP A 5 -3.06 -6.24 -5.59
C ASP A 5 -4.49 -5.71 -5.81
N PRO A 6 -5.39 -6.51 -6.39
CA PRO A 6 -6.76 -6.08 -6.65
C PRO A 6 -7.66 -6.04 -5.40
N PHE A 7 -7.20 -6.55 -4.26
CA PHE A 7 -7.92 -6.60 -2.99
C PHE A 7 -7.01 -6.09 -1.86
N MET A 8 -6.53 -4.87 -2.03
CA MET A 8 -5.45 -4.30 -1.24
C MET A 8 -5.77 -4.27 0.27
N GLY A 9 -7.05 -4.16 0.65
CA GLY A 9 -7.49 -4.17 2.03
C GLY A 9 -6.72 -3.16 2.88
N SER A 10 -6.03 -3.65 3.91
CA SER A 10 -5.24 -2.80 4.81
C SER A 10 -3.90 -2.29 4.21
N GLY A 11 -3.51 -2.72 3.01
CA GLY A 11 -2.32 -2.21 2.29
C GLY A 11 -0.99 -2.90 2.62
N THR A 12 -1.01 -4.11 3.17
CA THR A 12 0.20 -4.87 3.54
C THR A 12 1.07 -5.21 2.34
N THR A 13 0.47 -5.63 1.23
CA THR A 13 1.18 -5.94 -0.02
C THR A 13 1.91 -4.71 -0.54
N GLY A 14 1.26 -3.55 -0.54
CA GLY A 14 1.86 -2.28 -0.96
C GLY A 14 3.03 -1.85 -0.07
N LEU A 15 2.92 -2.08 1.23
CA LEU A 15 4.03 -1.82 2.16
C LEU A 15 5.24 -2.73 1.87
N MET A 16 5.01 -4.02 1.67
CA MET A 16 6.12 -4.94 1.39
C MET A 16 6.72 -4.69 0.01
N ALA A 17 5.92 -4.30 -0.98
CA ALA A 17 6.42 -3.87 -2.27
C ALA A 17 7.37 -2.66 -2.13
N LEU A 18 6.97 -1.62 -1.38
CA LEU A 18 7.83 -0.47 -1.11
C LEU A 18 9.13 -0.85 -0.38
N ARG A 19 9.07 -1.71 0.64
CA ARG A 19 10.25 -2.16 1.40
C ARG A 19 11.23 -2.97 0.56
N ASN A 20 10.75 -3.66 -0.47
CA ASN A 20 11.56 -4.43 -1.41
C ASN A 20 11.93 -3.64 -2.67
N ASP A 21 11.79 -2.31 -2.64
CA ASP A 21 12.07 -1.41 -3.77
C ASP A 21 11.31 -1.78 -5.07
N ARG A 22 10.06 -2.24 -4.92
CA ARG A 22 9.16 -2.59 -6.03
C ARG A 22 8.08 -1.52 -6.21
N LYS A 23 7.67 -1.33 -7.46
CA LYS A 23 6.49 -0.52 -7.80
C LYS A 23 5.22 -1.30 -7.40
N PHE A 24 4.18 -0.59 -6.99
CA PHE A 24 2.94 -1.18 -6.49
C PHE A 24 1.70 -0.49 -7.07
N VAL A 25 0.69 -1.28 -7.42
CA VAL A 25 -0.66 -0.84 -7.79
C VAL A 25 -1.65 -1.62 -6.93
N GLY A 26 -2.46 -0.91 -6.14
CA GLY A 26 -3.48 -1.50 -5.28
C GLY A 26 -4.87 -0.99 -5.65
N ILE A 27 -5.85 -1.89 -5.69
CA ILE A 27 -7.27 -1.58 -5.88
C ILE A 27 -7.99 -2.01 -4.61
N GLU A 28 -8.88 -1.15 -4.13
CA GLU A 28 -9.74 -1.42 -2.97
C GLU A 28 -11.07 -0.73 -3.19
N LEU A 29 -12.16 -1.45 -2.95
CA LEU A 29 -13.52 -0.96 -3.16
C LEU A 29 -14.04 -0.21 -1.92
N SER A 30 -13.67 -0.68 -0.72
CA SER A 30 -14.04 -0.03 0.53
C SER A 30 -13.25 1.26 0.72
N VAL A 31 -13.96 2.38 0.75
CA VAL A 31 -13.37 3.71 0.98
C VAL A 31 -12.60 3.77 2.31
N GLU A 32 -13.09 3.08 3.34
CA GLU A 32 -12.43 3.00 4.64
C GLU A 32 -11.07 2.30 4.52
N TYR A 33 -11.03 1.11 3.92
CA TYR A 33 -9.78 0.37 3.72
C TYR A 33 -8.85 1.09 2.74
N TYR A 34 -9.38 1.74 1.70
CA TYR A 34 -8.60 2.57 0.79
C TYR A 34 -7.90 3.72 1.51
N ASN A 35 -8.62 4.47 2.36
CA ASN A 35 -8.02 5.58 3.09
C ASN A 35 -6.96 5.10 4.09
N MET A 36 -7.24 4.00 4.81
CA MET A 36 -6.31 3.37 5.74
C MET A 36 -5.03 2.92 5.02
N SER A 37 -5.15 2.13 3.96
CA SER A 37 -4.02 1.62 3.17
C SER A 37 -3.23 2.75 2.50
N LYS A 38 -3.89 3.79 1.99
CA LYS A 38 -3.25 4.98 1.40
C LYS A 38 -2.43 5.74 2.42
N MET A 39 -3.01 6.05 3.59
CA MET A 39 -2.27 6.69 4.69
C MET A 39 -1.06 5.83 5.05
N ARG A 40 -1.25 4.51 5.10
CA ARG A 40 -0.15 3.61 5.38
C ARG A 40 0.96 3.76 4.33
N ILE A 41 0.69 3.41 3.09
CA ILE A 41 1.68 3.45 2.00
C ILE A 41 2.41 4.83 1.92
N GLN A 42 1.72 5.94 2.21
CA GLN A 42 2.34 7.26 2.29
C GLN A 42 3.30 7.47 3.47
N CYS A 43 2.99 7.01 4.70
CA CYS A 43 3.92 7.13 5.83
C CYS A 43 5.18 6.28 5.57
N ALA A 44 5.02 5.05 5.04
CA ALA A 44 6.16 4.22 4.67
C ALA A 44 7.04 4.88 3.60
N LYS A 45 6.44 5.48 2.57
CA LYS A 45 7.20 6.20 1.53
C LYS A 45 7.99 7.39 2.09
N ARG A 46 7.51 8.02 3.17
CA ARG A 46 8.17 9.13 3.85
C ARG A 46 9.20 8.68 4.90
N GLY A 47 9.42 7.38 5.08
CA GLY A 47 10.31 6.85 6.12
C GLY A 47 9.81 7.08 7.54
N LYS A 48 8.52 7.43 7.71
CA LYS A 48 7.90 7.56 9.04
C LYS A 48 7.37 6.19 9.45
N LEU A 49 7.85 5.66 10.58
CA LEU A 49 7.23 4.48 11.20
C LEU A 49 5.79 4.84 11.65
N TRP A 50 4.90 3.86 11.50
CA TRP A 50 3.47 3.89 11.82
C TRP A 50 3.17 4.29 13.26
#